data_AF-A0A6A2Z9I1-F1
#
_entry.id   AF-A0A6A2Z9I1-F1
#
_cell.length_a   1.000
_cell.length_b   1.000
_cell.length_c   1.000
_cell.angle_alpha   90.00
_cell.angle_beta   90.00
_cell.angle_gamma   90.00
#
_symmetry.space_group_name_H-M   'P 1'
#
loop_
_entity.id
_entity.type
_entity.pdbx_description
1 polymer ?
#
loop_
_entity_poly.entity_id
_entity_poly.type
_entity_poly.pdbx_seq_one_letter_code
_entity_poly.pdbx_strand_id
1 'polypeptide(L)'
;MASANRWLRPEVYPLFASVSVAVGICAMQLVRNITTNPEVRVTKEKRAAGILENFEEGEKYAEHGLRKFIRKRPPQIMPSVNNFFSDPN
;
A
#
# COMPACT_ATOMS: atom_id res chain seq x y z
N MET A 1 -21.81 24.09 -21.70
CA MET A 1 -20.87 23.62 -20.65
C MET A 1 -21.14 22.15 -20.38
N ALA A 2 -20.09 21.38 -20.14
CA ALA A 2 -19.91 20.00 -20.57
C ALA A 2 -20.75 18.93 -19.84
N SER A 3 -21.04 17.84 -20.56
CA SER A 3 -21.70 16.58 -20.15
C SER A 3 -21.19 15.97 -18.82
N ALA A 4 -19.98 16.31 -18.37
CA ALA A 4 -19.37 15.82 -17.14
C ALA A 4 -20.18 16.18 -15.87
N ASN A 5 -20.78 17.36 -15.83
CA ASN A 5 -21.54 17.81 -14.66
C ASN A 5 -22.86 17.06 -14.48
N ARG A 6 -23.33 16.33 -15.51
CA ARG A 6 -24.57 15.55 -15.41
C ARG A 6 -24.43 14.33 -14.50
N TRP A 7 -23.23 13.77 -14.43
CA TRP A 7 -22.90 12.54 -13.69
C TRP A 7 -22.18 12.79 -12.37
N LEU A 8 -21.59 13.98 -12.19
CA LEU A 8 -20.97 14.43 -10.95
C LEU A 8 -22.01 15.02 -10.00
N ARG A 9 -22.83 14.14 -9.41
CA ARG A 9 -23.80 14.52 -8.38
C ARG A 9 -23.29 14.15 -6.99
N PRO A 10 -23.67 14.89 -5.93
CA PRO A 10 -23.22 14.62 -4.56
C PRO A 10 -23.45 13.19 -4.09
N GLU A 11 -24.53 12.55 -4.56
CA GLU A 11 -24.90 11.19 -4.21
C GLU A 11 -23.89 10.15 -4.71
N VAL A 12 -23.10 10.48 -5.73
CA VAL A 12 -22.11 9.58 -6.34
C VAL A 12 -20.73 9.74 -5.71
N TYR A 13 -20.48 10.81 -4.95
CA TYR A 13 -19.16 11.04 -4.33
C TYR A 13 -18.69 9.91 -3.40
N PRO A 14 -19.56 9.30 -2.57
CA PRO A 14 -19.14 8.14 -1.76
C PRO A 14 -18.73 6.93 -2.62
N LEU A 15 -19.39 6.71 -3.76
CA LEU A 15 -19.04 5.65 -4.70
C LEU A 15 -17.71 5.94 -5.40
N PHE A 16 -17.49 7.19 -5.83
CA PHE A 16 -16.20 7.60 -6.38
C PHE A 16 -15.08 7.48 -5.37
N ALA A 17 -15.31 7.82 -4.11
CA ALA A 17 -14.32 7.67 -3.04
C ALA A 17 -13.89 6.20 -2.88
N SER A 18 -14.83 5.26 -2.74
CA SER A 18 -14.49 3.84 -2.56
C SER A 18 -13.80 3.24 -3.80
N VAL A 19 -14.31 3.53 -5.00
CA VAL A 19 -13.73 3.01 -6.25
C VAL A 19 -12.34 3.60 -6.50
N SER A 20 -12.16 4.91 -6.31
CA SER A 20 -10.85 5.54 -6.48
C SER A 20 -9.81 5.03 -5.48
N VAL A 21 -10.21 4.77 -4.23
CA VAL A 21 -9.33 4.14 -3.24
C VAL A 21 -8.91 2.74 -3.70
N ALA A 22 -9.85 1.91 -4.17
CA ALA A 22 -9.54 0.57 -4.66
C ALA A 22 -8.58 0.59 -5.86
N VAL A 23 -8.87 1.44 -6.86
CA VAL A 23 -8.00 1.62 -8.04
C VAL A 23 -6.63 2.15 -7.63
N GLY A 24 -6.58 3.10 -6.70
CA GLY A 24 -5.34 3.65 -6.16
C GLY A 24 -4.48 2.61 -5.46
N ILE A 25 -5.08 1.70 -4.68
CA ILE A 25 -4.36 0.60 -4.01
C ILE A 25 -3.77 -0.35 -5.06
N CYS A 26 -4.55 -0.72 -6.08
CA CYS A 26 -4.06 -1.57 -7.17
C CYS A 26 -2.90 -0.92 -7.93
N ALA A 27 -3.02 0.37 -8.27
CA ALA A 27 -1.97 1.12 -8.94
C ALA A 27 -0.70 1.23 -8.08
N MET A 28 -0.84 1.53 -6.79
CA MET A 28 0.28 1.55 -5.84
C MET A 28 1.01 0.20 -5.79
N GLN A 29 0.26 -0.90 -5.75
CA GLN A 29 0.85 -2.23 -5.71
C GLN A 29 1.60 -2.57 -7.01
N LEU A 30 1.07 -2.19 -8.17
CA LEU A 30 1.74 -2.35 -9.46
C LEU A 30 3.04 -1.55 -9.52
N VAL A 31 2.99 -0.27 -9.12
CA VAL A 31 4.19 0.59 -9.08
C VAL A 31 5.24 -0.03 -8.17
N ARG A 32 4.87 -0.44 -6.95
CA ARG A 32 5.77 -1.10 -6.02
C ARG A 32 6.39 -2.37 -6.61
N ASN A 33 5.61 -3.19 -7.30
CA ASN A 33 6.12 -4.41 -7.95
C ASN A 33 7.11 -4.11 -9.08
N ILE A 34 6.93 -3.03 -9.84
CA ILE A 34 7.83 -2.68 -10.93
C ILE A 34 9.13 -2.03 -10.43
N THR A 35 9.06 -1.23 -9.36
CA THR A 35 10.19 -0.40 -8.90
C THR A 35 11.00 -0.97 -7.75
N THR A 36 10.40 -1.81 -6.90
CA THR A 36 11.03 -2.29 -5.66
C THR A 36 11.11 -3.79 -5.53
N ASN A 37 10.48 -4.55 -6.44
CA ASN A 37 10.61 -6.01 -6.41
C ASN A 37 12.00 -6.40 -6.96
N PRO A 38 12.86 -7.05 -6.15
CA PRO A 38 14.22 -7.41 -6.57
C PRO A 38 14.24 -8.35 -7.79
N GLU A 39 13.17 -9.14 -8.00
CA GLU A 39 13.09 -10.09 -9.12
C GLU A 39 12.70 -9.42 -10.44
N VAL A 40 12.11 -8.22 -10.41
CA VAL A 40 11.60 -7.54 -11.60
C VAL A 40 12.70 -6.67 -12.21
N ARG A 41 13.12 -7.03 -13.42
CA ARG A 41 14.24 -6.38 -14.15
C ARG A 41 13.71 -5.61 -15.36
N VAL A 42 13.56 -4.29 -15.22
CA VAL A 42 13.04 -3.41 -16.29
C VAL A 42 14.15 -2.86 -17.19
N THR A 43 15.30 -2.49 -16.61
CA THR A 43 16.46 -1.93 -17.31
C THR A 43 17.35 -3.01 -17.90
N LYS A 44 18.03 -2.72 -19.02
CA LYS A 44 18.94 -3.68 -19.67
C LYS A 44 20.12 -4.09 -18.78
N GLU A 45 20.67 -3.14 -18.01
CA GLU A 45 21.78 -3.37 -17.07
C GLU A 45 21.44 -4.45 -16.02
N LYS A 46 20.31 -4.27 -15.30
CA LYS A 46 19.81 -5.27 -14.32
C LYS A 46 19.50 -6.64 -14.95
N ARG A 47 19.23 -6.74 -16.25
CA ARG A 47 19.05 -8.04 -16.95
C ARG A 47 20.38 -8.72 -17.30
N ALA A 48 21.42 -7.94 -17.60
CA ALA A 48 22.75 -8.46 -17.91
C ALA A 48 23.50 -8.94 -16.65
N ALA A 49 23.13 -8.45 -15.47
CA ALA A 49 23.61 -8.96 -14.19
C ALA A 49 23.12 -10.41 -13.97
N GLY A 50 24.00 -11.39 -14.23
CA GLY A 50 23.68 -12.81 -14.17
C GLY A 50 23.33 -13.32 -12.77
N ILE A 51 23.97 -12.78 -11.72
CA ILE A 51 23.70 -13.09 -10.31
C ILE A 51 23.26 -11.80 -9.60
N LEU A 52 22.15 -11.87 -8.87
CA LEU A 52 21.53 -10.71 -8.23
C LEU A 52 21.95 -10.65 -6.76
N GLU A 53 23.07 -9.97 -6.47
CA GLU A 53 23.58 -9.68 -5.11
C GLU A 53 22.81 -8.52 -4.45
N ASN A 54 21.48 -8.52 -4.55
CA ASN A 54 20.64 -7.38 -4.17
C ASN A 54 19.91 -7.59 -2.84
N PHE A 55 20.65 -8.06 -1.84
CA PHE A 55 20.12 -8.40 -0.52
C PHE A 55 19.50 -7.20 0.20
N GLU A 56 20.09 -6.01 0.05
CA GLU A 56 19.60 -4.78 0.68
C GLU A 56 18.24 -4.33 0.09
N GLU A 57 18.05 -4.40 -1.24
CA GLU A 57 16.76 -4.09 -1.87
C GLU A 57 15.70 -5.15 -1.50
N GLY A 58 16.10 -6.43 -1.40
CA GLY A 58 15.24 -7.51 -0.95
C GLY A 58 14.77 -7.34 0.50
N GLU A 59 15.67 -6.97 1.42
CA GLU A 59 15.30 -6.66 2.81
C GLU A 59 14.33 -5.48 2.88
N LYS A 60 14.58 -4.41 2.12
CA LYS A 60 13.69 -3.23 2.07
C LYS A 60 12.31 -3.57 1.49
N TYR A 61 12.24 -4.48 0.51
CA TYR A 61 10.97 -4.93 -0.07
C TYR A 61 10.15 -5.78 0.91
N ALA A 62 10.80 -6.68 1.65
CA ALA A 62 10.17 -7.58 2.62
C ALA A 62 9.76 -6.84 3.91
N GLU A 63 10.68 -6.05 4.48
CA GLU A 63 10.51 -5.36 5.75
C GLU A 63 10.31 -3.85 5.54
N HIS A 64 9.21 -3.49 4.88
CA HIS A 64 8.84 -2.09 4.70
C HIS A 64 8.49 -1.41 6.03
N GLY A 65 8.64 -0.07 6.10
CA GLY A 65 8.55 0.70 7.36
C GLY A 65 7.25 0.48 8.14
N LEU A 66 6.11 0.36 7.46
CA LEU A 66 4.82 0.06 8.10
C LEU A 66 4.82 -1.33 8.75
N ARG A 67 5.42 -2.36 8.12
CA ARG A 67 5.56 -3.70 8.71
C ARG A 67 6.46 -3.67 9.94
N LYS A 68 7.62 -2.99 9.86
CA LYS A 68 8.53 -2.80 11.01
C LYS A 68 7.83 -2.06 12.17
N PHE A 69 6.99 -1.07 11.86
CA PHE A 69 6.25 -0.28 12.84
C PHE A 69 5.14 -1.06 13.53
N ILE A 70 4.34 -1.83 12.78
CA ILE A 70 3.21 -2.60 13.33
C ILE A 70 3.70 -3.82 14.11
N ARG A 71 4.86 -4.41 13.77
CA ARG A 71 5.36 -5.65 14.39
C ARG A 71 5.49 -5.60 15.91
N LYS A 72 5.73 -4.42 16.49
CA LYS A 72 5.89 -4.24 17.94
C LYS A 72 4.58 -3.88 18.67
N ARG A 73 3.48 -3.73 17.94
CA ARG A 73 2.18 -3.35 18.50
C ARG A 73 1.31 -4.59 18.73
N PRO A 74 0.55 -4.65 19.84
CA PRO A 74 -0.41 -5.73 20.05
C PRO A 74 -1.48 -5.68 18.96
N PRO A 75 -1.98 -6.83 18.48
CA PRO A 75 -3.02 -6.88 17.46
C PRO A 75 -4.36 -6.39 18.04
N GLN A 76 -4.60 -5.08 17.95
CA GLN A 76 -5.81 -4.43 18.44
C GLN A 76 -6.30 -3.42 17.40
N ILE A 77 -7.61 -3.48 17.08
CA ILE A 77 -8.24 -2.61 16.06
C ILE A 77 -8.43 -1.19 16.62
N MET A 78 -8.83 -1.08 17.89
CA MET A 78 -9.07 0.19 18.58
C MET A 78 -8.52 0.12 20.01
N PRO A 79 -7.21 0.36 20.21
CA PRO A 79 -6.59 0.20 21.53
C PRO A 79 -7.22 1.08 22.60
N SER A 80 -7.65 2.31 22.27
CA SER A 80 -8.34 3.19 23.23
C SER A 80 -9.69 2.65 23.70
N VAL A 81 -10.51 2.14 22.78
CA VAL A 81 -11.81 1.54 23.09
C VAL A 81 -11.62 0.23 23.83
N ASN A 82 -10.66 -0.58 23.40
CA ASN A 82 -10.39 -1.87 24.02
C ASN A 82 -9.89 -1.70 25.46
N ASN A 83 -8.96 -0.77 25.70
CA ASN A 83 -8.47 -0.46 27.04
C ASN A 83 -9.58 0.15 27.91
N PHE A 84 -10.42 1.03 27.36
CA PHE A 84 -11.56 1.60 28.09
C PHE A 84 -12.51 0.55 28.67
N PHE A 85 -12.75 -0.55 27.95
CA PHE A 85 -13.63 -1.64 28.42
C PHE A 85 -12.91 -2.78 29.15
N SER A 86 -11.60 -2.91 29.00
CA SER A 86 -10.82 -4.05 29.52
C SER A 86 -9.94 -3.71 30.72
N ASP A 87 -9.57 -2.43 30.93
CA ASP A 87 -8.79 -2.02 32.08
C ASP A 87 -9.68 -1.96 33.34
N PRO A 88 -9.32 -2.65 34.43
CA PRO A 88 -10.14 -2.75 35.64
C PRO A 88 -10.07 -1.52 36.56
N ASN A 89 -9.51 -0.39 36.11
CA ASN A 89 -9.38 0.86 36.88
C ASN A 89 -10.13 2.01 36.21
#